data_AF-A0A966HLI8-F1
#
_entry.id   AF-A0A966HLI8-F1
#
_cell.length_a   1.000
_cell.length_b   1.000
_cell.length_c   1.000
_cell.angle_alpha   90.00
_cell.angle_beta   90.00
_cell.angle_gamma   90.00
#
_symmetry.space_group_name_H-M   'P 1'
#
loop_
_entity.id
_entity.type
_entity.pdbx_description
1 polymer ?
#
loop_
_entity_poly.entity_id
_entity_poly.type
_entity_poly.pdbx_seq_one_letter_code
_entity_poly.pdbx_strand_id
1 'polypeptide(L)' 'MSKSDEKIRNIAVVIIKHNDRILVSPNYDEEKDWHFFRLLGGGIEFRESAQEALEREIKEELGR' A
#
# COMPACT_ATOMS: atom_id res chain seq x y z
N MET A 1 29.66 2.42 -14.71
CA MET A 1 28.48 2.55 -13.83
C MET A 1 27.37 1.68 -14.38
N SER A 2 26.94 0.66 -13.63
CA SER A 2 25.74 -0.12 -13.98
C SER A 2 24.52 0.78 -13.83
N LYS A 3 23.62 0.81 -14.81
CA LYS A 3 22.25 1.31 -14.60
C LYS A 3 21.70 0.57 -13.38
N SER A 4 21.28 1.30 -12.36
CA SER A 4 20.46 0.73 -11.28
C SER A 4 19.25 0.06 -11.93
N ASP A 5 18.98 -1.19 -11.59
CA ASP A 5 17.79 -1.92 -12.01
C ASP A 5 16.53 -1.16 -11.53
N GLU A 6 16.02 -0.23 -12.33
CA GLU A 6 14.72 0.42 -12.08
C GLU A 6 13.62 -0.62 -12.24
N LYS A 7 13.35 -1.36 -11.15
CA LYS A 7 12.26 -2.31 -11.07
C LYS A 7 10.98 -1.57 -10.77
N ILE A 8 10.00 -1.67 -11.67
CA ILE A 8 8.63 -1.23 -11.40
C ILE A 8 8.04 -2.16 -10.35
N ARG A 9 7.56 -1.61 -9.24
CA ARG A 9 6.75 -2.31 -8.26
C ARG A 9 5.31 -1.84 -8.38
N ASN A 10 4.42 -2.73 -8.83
CA ASN A 10 2.99 -2.45 -8.85
C ASN A 10 2.42 -2.50 -7.43
N ILE A 11 1.54 -1.55 -7.13
CA ILE A 11 0.88 -1.43 -5.82
C ILE A 11 -0.62 -1.25 -6.08
N ALA A 12 -1.45 -1.95 -5.31
CA ALA A 12 -2.88 -1.74 -5.28
C ALA A 12 -3.26 -1.10 -3.94
N VAL A 13 -3.96 0.03 -3.98
CA VAL A 13 -4.41 0.77 -2.78
C VAL A 13 -5.89 1.08 -2.88
N VAL A 14 -6.56 1.20 -1.72
CA VAL A 14 -8.00 1.43 -1.65
C VAL A 14 -8.33 2.66 -0.81
N ILE A 15 -9.38 3.38 -1.23
CA ILE A 15 -9.98 4.45 -0.44
C ILE A 15 -11.21 3.87 0.27
N ILE A 16 -11.11 3.67 1.58
CA ILE A 16 -12.24 3.30 2.42
C ILE A 16 -12.80 4.59 3.03
N LYS A 17 -13.98 5.01 2.54
CA LYS A 17 -14.64 6.24 2.96
C LYS A 17 -15.80 5.94 3.92
N HIS A 18 -15.89 6.71 5.00
CA HIS A 18 -17.02 6.71 5.92
C HIS A 18 -17.37 8.16 6.28
N ASN A 19 -18.53 8.64 5.81
CA ASN A 19 -18.92 10.05 5.82
C ASN A 19 -17.83 10.93 5.18
N ASP A 20 -17.37 11.97 5.87
CA ASP A 20 -16.32 12.88 5.42
C ASP A 20 -14.91 12.45 5.84
N ARG A 21 -14.72 11.17 6.18
CA ARG A 21 -13.43 10.62 6.61
C ARG A 21 -12.99 9.49 5.70
N ILE A 22 -11.68 9.36 5.54
CA ILE A 22 -11.04 8.21 4.91
C ILE A 22 -10.17 7.48 5.93
N LEU A 23 -10.07 6.16 5.78
CA LEU A 23 -9.17 5.35 6.58
C LEU A 23 -7.77 5.35 5.97
N VAL A 24 -6.77 5.66 6.80
CA VAL A 24 -5.35 5.71 6.43
C VAL A 24 -4.50 5.08 7.54
N SER A 25 -3.36 4.52 7.17
CA SER A 25 -2.36 3.98 8.10
C SER A 25 -1.30 5.05 8.42
N PRO A 26 -1.02 5.37 9.69
CA PRO A 26 0.09 6.23 10.07
C PRO A 26 1.42 5.50 9.90
N ASN A 27 2.39 6.16 9.28
CA ASN A 27 3.71 5.62 9.00
C ASN A 27 4.79 6.63 9.38
N TYR A 28 6.02 6.14 9.51
CA TYR A 28 7.22 6.93 9.76
C TYR A 28 8.30 6.50 8.78
N ASP A 29 8.96 7.45 8.15
CA ASP A 29 10.09 7.23 7.25
C ASP A 29 11.36 7.61 8.02
N GLU A 30 12.15 6.59 8.36
CA GLU A 30 13.38 6.71 9.16
C GLU A 30 14.49 7.47 8.43
N GLU A 31 14.53 7.41 7.09
CA GLU A 31 15.55 8.10 6.30
C GLU A 31 15.27 9.61 6.25
N LYS A 32 13.99 9.99 6.22
CA LYS A 32 13.55 11.39 6.13
C LYS A 32 13.12 11.99 7.46
N ASP A 33 13.06 11.20 8.52
CA ASP A 33 12.65 11.60 9.89
C ASP A 33 11.30 12.34 9.93
N TRP A 34 10.26 11.74 9.34
CA TRP A 34 8.93 12.36 9.29
C TRP A 34 7.78 11.33 9.30
N HIS A 35 6.65 11.78 9.85
CA HIS A 35 5.40 11.02 9.84
C HIS A 35 4.58 11.32 8.58
N PHE A 36 3.95 10.28 8.03
CA PHE A 36 3.05 10.40 6.89
C PHE A 36 1.87 9.43 7.01
N PHE A 37 0.85 9.65 6.19
CA PHE A 37 -0.30 8.76 6.09
C PHE A 37 -0.31 8.06 4.73
N ARG A 38 -0.68 6.78 4.71
CA ARG A 38 -0.83 5.98 3.49
C ARG A 38 -2.22 5.38 3.42
N LEU A 39 -2.75 5.25 2.21
CA LEU A 39 -3.89 4.36 1.97
C LEU A 39 -3.49 2.91 2.27
N LEU A 40 -4.48 2.13 2.70
CA LEU A 40 -4.34 0.69 2.91
C LEU A 40 -4.16 -0.04 1.58
N GLY A 41 -3.56 -1.23 1.64
CA GLY A 41 -3.16 -2.02 0.48
C GLY A 41 -1.65 -2.16 0.36
N GLY A 42 -1.19 -2.84 -0.69
CA GLY A 42 0.21 -3.20 -0.80
C GLY A 42 0.61 -3.71 -2.17
N GLY A 43 1.61 -4.59 -2.18
CA GLY A 43 2.22 -5.09 -3.41
C GLY A 43 1.24 -5.98 -4.19
N ILE A 44 1.25 -5.87 -5.52
CA ILE A 44 0.60 -6.88 -6.36
C ILE A 44 1.60 -8.02 -6.57
N GLU A 45 1.28 -9.20 -6.06
CA GLU A 45 2.13 -10.38 -6.22
C GLU A 45 1.98 -11.01 -7.60
N PHE A 46 2.94 -11.87 -7.96
CA PHE A 46 2.92 -12.53 -9.27
C PHE A 46 1.64 -13.37 -9.43
N ARG A 47 0.91 -13.09 -10.52
CA ARG A 47 -0.39 -13.71 -10.88
C ARG A 47 -1.59 -13.24 -10.06
N GLU A 48 -1.46 -12.17 -9.29
CA GLU A 48 -2.61 -11.46 -8.73
C GLU A 48 -3.12 -10.40 -9.72
N SER A 49 -4.44 -10.27 -9.81
CA SER A 49 -5.08 -9.03 -10.23
C SER A 49 -4.95 -7.97 -9.12
N ALA A 50 -5.10 -6.70 -9.48
CA ALA A 50 -5.12 -5.62 -8.49
C ALA A 50 -6.25 -5.78 -7.45
N GLN A 51 -7.38 -6.41 -7.83
CA GLN A 51 -8.48 -6.70 -6.92
C GLN A 51 -8.10 -7.80 -5.92
N GLU A 52 -7.52 -8.90 -6.38
CA GLU A 52 -7.07 -9.99 -5.50
C GLU A 52 -6.00 -9.50 -4.50
N ALA A 53 -5.05 -8.69 -4.97
CA ALA A 53 -4.06 -8.07 -4.11
C ALA A 53 -4.71 -7.20 -3.03
N LEU A 54 -5.70 -6.37 -3.39
CA LEU A 54 -6.43 -5.56 -2.41
C LEU A 54 -7.22 -6.41 -1.41
N GLU A 55 -7.89 -7.46 -1.85
CA GLU A 55 -8.63 -8.35 -0.96
C GLU A 55 -7.71 -9.04 0.03
N ARG A 56 -6.51 -9.49 -0.39
CA ARG A 56 -5.49 -10.08 0.50
C ARG A 56 -4.96 -9.05 1.49
N GLU A 57 -4.48 -7.91 1.00
CA GLU A 57 -3.85 -6.87 1.84
C GLU A 57 -4.82 -6.33 2.90
N ILE A 58 -6.09 -6.08 2.54
CA ILE A 58 -7.08 -5.60 3.51
C ILE A 58 -7.39 -6.64 4.59
N LYS A 59 -7.38 -7.92 4.22
CA LYS A 59 -7.54 -9.01 5.19
C LYS A 59 -6.37 -9.07 6.17
N GLU A 60 -5.15 -8.95 5.66
CA GLU A 60 -3.91 -8.95 6.45
C GLU A 60 -3.80 -7.72 7.36
N GLU A 61 -4.04 -6.51 6.84
CA GLU A 61 -3.89 -5.25 7.58
C GLU A 61 -5.00 -5.00 8.61
N LEU A 62 -6.24 -5.44 8.33
CA LEU A 62 -7.38 -5.25 9.25
C LEU A 62 -7.68 -6.49 10.11
N GLY A 63 -6.94 -7.59 9.91
CA GLY A 63 -7.08 -8.84 10.67
C GLY A 63 -8.44 -9.53 10.49
N ARG A 64 -9.00 -9.53 9.28
CA ARG A 64 -10.29 -10.16 8.94
C ARG A 64 -10.26 -10.91 7.63
#